data_AF-A0AA91GRQ9-F1
#
_entry.id   AF-A0AA91GRQ9-F1
#
_cell.length_a   1.000
_cell.length_b   1.000
_cell.length_c   1.000
_cell.angle_alpha   90.00
_cell.angle_beta   90.00
_cell.angle_gamma   90.00
#
_symmetry.space_group_name_H-M   'P 1'
#
loop_
_entity.id
_entity.type
_entity.pdbx_description
1 polymer ?
#
loop_
_entity_poly.entity_id
_entity_poly.type
_entity_poly.pdbx_seq_one_letter_code
_entity_poly.pdbx_strand_id
1 'polypeptide(L)' 'MRESLSYTLQKEGYTVTTAADGHSAIKQFHKQVPDVILLDLMLPEVDGMEVCWRIRAFKRCTNCDADC' A
#
# COMPACT_ATOMS: atom_id res chain seq x y z
N MET A 1 10.93 -0.22 -13.97
CA MET A 1 9.50 0.12 -14.21
C MET A 1 8.86 0.92 -13.07
N ARG A 2 9.24 0.73 -11.79
CA ARG A 2 8.65 1.49 -10.66
C ARG A 2 8.78 3.03 -10.77
N GLU A 3 9.92 3.51 -11.25
CA GLU A 3 10.24 4.95 -11.25
C GLU A 3 9.43 5.75 -12.27
N SER A 4 9.13 5.17 -13.44
CA SER A 4 8.35 5.82 -14.50
C SER A 4 6.89 6.02 -14.10
N LEU A 5 6.33 5.05 -13.36
CA LEU A 5 4.96 5.11 -12.86
C LEU A 5 4.84 6.16 -11.75
N SER A 6 5.78 6.15 -10.79
CA SER A 6 5.80 7.16 -9.72
C SER A 6 6.00 8.56 -10.26
N TYR A 7 6.87 8.73 -11.27
CA TYR A 7 7.11 10.03 -11.88
C TYR A 7 5.87 10.58 -12.59
N THR A 8 5.15 9.73 -13.33
CA THR A 8 3.91 10.12 -14.00
C THR A 8 2.85 10.55 -12.99
N LEU A 9 2.62 9.75 -11.95
CA LEU A 9 1.63 10.07 -10.91
C LEU A 9 1.99 11.33 -10.11
N GLN A 10 3.27 11.55 -9.80
CA GLN A 10 3.72 12.79 -9.16
C GLN A 10 3.51 14.01 -10.08
N LYS A 11 3.76 13.85 -11.38
CA LYS A 11 3.56 14.91 -12.37
C LYS A 11 2.08 15.29 -12.52
N GLU A 12 1.17 14.34 -12.35
CA GLU A 12 -0.28 14.56 -12.29
C GLU A 12 -0.74 15.19 -10.96
N GLY A 13 0.18 15.46 -10.02
CA GLY A 13 -0.11 16.13 -8.75
C GLY A 13 -0.42 15.19 -7.59
N TYR A 14 -0.26 13.88 -7.75
CA TYR A 14 -0.45 12.92 -6.66
C TYR A 14 0.79 12.81 -5.77
N THR A 15 0.56 12.62 -4.47
CA THR A 15 1.65 12.27 -3.54
C THR A 15 1.92 10.78 -3.65
N VAL A 16 3.07 10.42 -4.21
CA VAL A 16 3.44 9.01 -4.41
C VAL A 16 4.51 8.59 -3.43
N THR A 17 4.18 7.61 -2.60
CA THR A 17 5.14 6.95 -1.71
C THR A 17 5.44 5.57 -2.27
N THR A 18 6.73 5.24 -2.40
CA THR A 18 7.16 3.93 -2.92
C THR A 18 7.76 3.08 -1.80
N ALA A 19 7.46 1.79 -1.85
CA ALA A 19 8.05 0.78 -0.97
C ALA A 19 8.84 -0.23 -1.82
N ALA A 20 10.02 -0.61 -1.36
CA ALA A 20 10.88 -1.58 -2.05
C ALA A 20 10.48 -3.04 -1.77
N ASP A 21 9.74 -3.28 -0.68
CA ASP A 21 9.36 -4.59 -0.17
C ASP A 21 8.06 -4.49 0.63
N GLY A 22 7.42 -5.64 0.90
CA GLY A 22 6.14 -5.68 1.61
C GLY A 22 6.19 -5.18 3.06
N HIS A 23 7.31 -5.34 3.77
CA HIS A 23 7.44 -4.84 5.14
C HIS A 23 7.53 -3.32 5.16
N SER A 24 8.32 -2.74 4.26
CA SER A 24 8.39 -1.30 4.03
C SER A 24 7.02 -0.73 3.63
N ALA A 25 6.25 -1.44 2.81
CA ALA A 25 4.90 -1.04 2.40
C ALA A 25 3.95 -0.94 3.60
N ILE A 26 3.93 -1.95 4.48
CA ILE A 26 3.11 -1.95 5.70
C ILE A 26 3.54 -0.81 6.63
N LYS A 27 4.85 -0.63 6.84
CA LYS A 27 5.37 0.44 7.69
C LYS A 27 5.00 1.83 7.17
N GLN A 28 5.01 2.03 5.86
CA GLN A 28 4.59 3.29 5.24
C GLN A 28 3.08 3.50 5.33
N PHE A 29 2.29 2.44 5.09
CA PHE A 29 0.83 2.46 5.25
C PHE A 29 0.40 2.87 6.68
N HIS A 30 1.15 2.44 7.70
CA HIS A 30 0.88 2.84 9.09
C HIS A 30 1.21 4.31 9.36
N LYS A 31 2.17 4.89 8.63
CA LYS A 31 2.58 6.29 8.81
C LYS A 31 1.70 7.27 8.05
N GLN A 32 1.22 6.85 6.89
CA GLN A 32 0.38 7.64 6.00
C GLN A 32 -0.67 6.69 5.45
N VAL A 33 -1.95 7.01 5.66
CA VAL A 33 -3.06 6.22 5.12
C VAL A 33 -3.29 6.71 3.68
N PRO A 34 -2.87 5.96 2.65
CA PRO A 34 -3.09 6.36 1.26
C PRO A 34 -4.54 6.12 0.84
N ASP A 35 -5.05 6.94 -0.07
CA ASP A 35 -6.36 6.73 -0.70
C ASP A 35 -6.34 5.57 -1.71
N VAL A 36 -5.21 5.38 -2.39
CA VAL A 36 -5.02 4.36 -3.44
C VAL A 36 -3.71 3.62 -3.21
N ILE A 37 -3.76 2.29 -3.30
CA ILE A 37 -2.58 1.42 -3.22
C ILE A 37 -2.42 0.69 -4.55
N LEU A 38 -1.27 0.90 -5.18
CA LEU A 38 -0.85 0.16 -6.36
C LEU A 38 0.16 -0.89 -5.92
N LEU A 39 -0.24 -2.16 -6.00
CA LEU A 39 0.57 -3.30 -5.62
C LEU A 39 0.94 -4.06 -6.89
N ASP A 40 2.24 -4.18 -7.16
CA ASP A 40 2.73 -5.01 -8.26
C ASP A 40 2.65 -6.49 -7.83
N LEU A 41 2.04 -7.32 -8.68
CA LEU A 41 1.91 -8.77 -8.43
C LEU A 41 3.22 -9.51 -8.69
N MET A 42 4.18 -8.89 -9.39
CA MET A 42 5.51 -9.46 -9.65
C MET A 42 6.58 -8.91 -8.70
N LEU A 43 6.31 -8.91 -7.40
CA LEU A 43 7.32 -8.59 -6.39
C LEU A 43 8.22 -9.82 -6.12
N PRO A 44 9.55 -9.70 -6.26
CA PRO A 44 10.46 -10.69 -5.71
C PRO A 44 10.44 -10.60 -4.17
N GLU A 45 10.59 -11.75 -3.51
CA GLU A 45 10.73 -11.93 -2.05
C GLU A 45 9.48 -11.81 -1.17
N VAL A 46 8.46 -11.02 -1.52
CA VAL A 46 7.22 -10.93 -0.72
C VAL A 46 6.00 -11.05 -1.63
N ASP A 47 5.13 -12.01 -1.32
CA ASP A 47 3.83 -12.14 -1.99
C ASP A 47 3.01 -10.88 -1.72
N GLY A 48 2.73 -10.11 -2.77
CA GLY A 48 1.90 -8.91 -2.68
C GLY A 48 0.53 -9.20 -2.03
N MET A 49 0.03 -10.43 -2.13
CA MET A 49 -1.20 -10.85 -1.47
C MET A 49 -1.14 -10.74 0.05
N GLU A 50 -0.01 -11.08 0.68
CA GLU A 50 0.18 -10.98 2.14
C GLU A 50 0.13 -9.52 2.60
N VAL A 51 0.73 -8.61 1.82
CA VAL A 51 0.68 -7.16 2.08
C VAL A 51 -0.76 -6.66 1.99
N CYS A 52 -1.48 -7.05 0.94
CA CYS A 52 -2.88 -6.70 0.76
C CYS A 52 -3.74 -7.22 1.91
N TRP A 53 -3.52 -8.46 2.35
CA TRP A 53 -4.25 -9.07 3.46
C TRP A 53 -4.03 -8.32 4.77
N ARG A 54 -2.77 -8.01 5.12
CA ARG A 54 -2.43 -7.24 6.32
C ARG A 54 -3.07 -5.85 6.30
N ILE A 55 -2.94 -5.12 5.19
CA ILE A 55 -3.54 -3.78 5.04
C ILE A 55 -5.07 -3.83 5.17
N ARG A 56 -5.73 -4.83 4.58
CA ARG A 56 -7.18 -5.02 4.72
C ARG A 56 -7.59 -5.39 6.15
N ALA A 57 -6.78 -6.17 6.86
CA ALA A 57 -7.01 -6.46 8.27
C ALA A 57 -6.97 -5.17 9.13
N PHE A 58 -6.07 -4.23 8.82
CA PHE A 58 -6.03 -2.93 9.50
C PHE A 58 -7.24 -2.05 9.18
N LYS A 59 -7.73 -2.05 7.93
CA LYS A 59 -8.89 -1.23 7.52
C LYS A 59 -10.18 -1.58 8.28
N ARG A 60 -10.26 -2.77 8.88
CA ARG A 60 -11.44 -3.23 9.62
C ARG A 60 -11.54 -2.67 11.05
N CYS A 61 -10.55 -1.92 11.53
CA CYS A 61 -10.56 -1.33 12.88
C CYS A 61 -10.79 0.19 12.93
N THR A 62 -11.14 0.84 11.81
CA THR A 62 -11.53 2.28 11.83
C THR A 62 -13.02 2.51 11.98
N ASN A 63 -13.83 1.44 12.06
CA ASN A 63 -15.24 1.55 12.41
C ASN A 63 -15.58 0.39 13.35
N CYS A 64 -15.47 0.63 14.66
CA CYS A 64 -16.11 -0.25 15.64
C CYS A 64 -17.62 -0.07 15.50
N ASP A 65 -18.25 -0.92 14.69
CA ASP A 65 -19.68 -1.18 14.80
C ASP A 65 -19.86 -2.68 15.03
N ALA A 66 -20.80 -2.97 15.92
CA ALA A 66 -21.07 -4.22 16.57
C ALA A 66 -21.16 -5.45 15.65
N ASP A 67 -20.88 -6.59 16.29
CA ASP A 67 -21.14 -7.96 15.86
C ASP A 67 -20.11 -8.66 14.93
N CYS A 68 -19.54 -9.72 15.52
CA CYS A 68 -18.79 -10.86 14.96
C CYS A 68 -17.25 -10.77 14.85
#